data_AF-A0A5M3XLM6-F1
#
_entry.id   AF-A0A5M3XLM6-F1
#
_cell.length_a   1.000
_cell.length_b   1.000
_cell.length_c   1.000
_cell.angle_alpha   90.00
_cell.angle_beta   90.00
_cell.angle_gamma   90.00
#
_symmetry.space_group_name_H-M   'P 1'
#
loop_
_entity.id
_entity.type
_entity.pdbx_description
1 polymer ?
#
loop_
_entity_poly.entity_id
_entity_poly.type
_entity_poly.pdbx_seq_one_letter_code
_entity_poly.pdbx_strand_id
1 'polypeptide(L)'
;MTKSRLSWKWAAGLLAVALPLTLFGSIVLMTPLPGGLFGGGGAECEVDVGDLSETAKEDIPPEYLALYKKHGAAIGVQWNVLAAVGKRETDHGRSDLPGVKSGTNEAGAAGPMQFLIGTWGGKARIEIPSEFNGYASDGDEDGIADVYNPADAILGAAKMLKRNGAPDDLRKAIFVYNRATWYVDQVLEIAARYAASGEVGIPPENNPDCDFAVQAPSSVVAKILDYALAQRGKPYRWGGTGPDAYDCSGIIYMAYRNAGLSIPRTTFGQWPFGDKIDAGEEQAGDLVFFNAGPGTSVTNPGHVGMIVSPGKMIEARCTLCGPIKITTYKDRTGIVGYTRPLQNPDVLEQLKRLPLAAGAPSPVAMGSLGRGGESSGRQDSG
;
A
#
# COMPACT_ATOMS: atom_id res chain seq x y z
N MET A 1 -23.13 -69.24 63.07
CA MET A 1 -23.00 -67.78 63.20
C MET A 1 -21.55 -67.38 62.93
N THR A 2 -21.24 -66.93 61.72
CA THR A 2 -20.24 -65.88 61.40
C THR A 2 -20.32 -65.64 59.89
N LYS A 3 -20.35 -64.35 59.52
CA LYS A 3 -20.90 -63.82 58.26
C LYS A 3 -20.00 -64.13 57.05
N SER A 4 -20.56 -64.71 55.99
CA SER A 4 -19.99 -64.70 54.64
C SER A 4 -20.54 -63.49 53.87
N ARG A 5 -19.68 -62.80 53.11
CA ARG A 5 -20.08 -61.75 52.15
C ARG A 5 -19.99 -62.30 50.73
N LEU A 6 -21.09 -62.15 50.02
CA LEU A 6 -21.35 -62.47 48.62
C LEU A 6 -20.35 -61.79 47.67
N SER A 7 -19.86 -62.56 46.68
CA SER A 7 -19.50 -62.03 45.35
C SER A 7 -20.45 -62.65 44.32
N TRP A 8 -21.25 -61.83 43.65
CA TRP A 8 -22.19 -62.27 42.62
C TRP A 8 -21.56 -62.01 41.24
N LYS A 9 -21.20 -63.06 40.53
CA LYS A 9 -20.93 -63.02 39.08
C LYS A 9 -22.22 -63.43 38.37
N TRP A 10 -22.66 -62.59 37.44
CA TRP A 10 -23.87 -62.78 36.65
C TRP A 10 -23.69 -63.85 35.58
N ALA A 11 -24.71 -64.68 35.41
CA ALA A 11 -24.99 -65.46 34.22
C ALA A 11 -26.39 -65.10 33.73
N ALA A 12 -26.50 -64.68 32.47
CA ALA A 12 -27.70 -64.88 31.64
C ALA A 12 -27.34 -64.46 30.20
N GLY A 13 -27.22 -65.44 29.31
CA GLY A 13 -27.35 -65.21 27.88
C GLY A 13 -28.83 -65.26 27.48
N LEU A 14 -29.18 -64.61 26.38
CA LEU A 14 -30.01 -65.19 25.31
C LEU A 14 -30.12 -64.25 24.10
N LEU A 15 -30.02 -64.88 22.93
CA LEU A 15 -30.25 -64.44 21.56
C LEU A 15 -31.39 -63.43 21.35
N ALA A 16 -31.26 -62.54 20.34
CA ALA A 16 -31.97 -62.68 19.07
C ALA A 16 -31.63 -61.57 18.06
N VAL A 17 -31.81 -61.95 16.79
CA VAL A 17 -31.47 -61.31 15.51
C VAL A 17 -32.47 -60.20 15.12
N ALA A 18 -32.00 -59.14 14.46
CA ALA A 18 -32.51 -58.58 13.19
C ALA A 18 -32.23 -57.06 13.03
N LEU A 19 -31.49 -56.70 11.98
CA LEU A 19 -31.41 -55.35 11.39
C LEU A 19 -32.61 -55.16 10.42
N PRO A 20 -33.17 -53.94 10.21
CA PRO A 20 -32.49 -52.96 9.35
C PRO A 20 -32.74 -51.45 9.61
N LEU A 21 -31.80 -50.64 9.10
CA LEU A 21 -31.87 -49.24 8.63
C LEU A 21 -32.70 -48.19 9.41
N THR A 22 -32.01 -47.20 9.97
CA THR A 22 -32.30 -45.76 9.75
C THR A 22 -31.04 -44.89 9.94
N LEU A 23 -30.96 -43.85 9.09
CA LEU A 23 -30.01 -42.73 9.02
C LEU A 23 -29.51 -42.20 10.38
N PHE A 24 -28.22 -41.87 10.49
CA PHE A 24 -27.72 -40.51 10.77
C PHE A 24 -26.21 -40.42 10.49
N GLY A 25 -25.80 -39.30 9.90
CA GLY A 25 -24.59 -39.15 9.08
C GLY A 25 -23.27 -39.06 9.83
N SER A 26 -22.23 -39.55 9.15
CA SER A 26 -20.83 -39.34 9.49
C SER A 26 -20.23 -38.41 8.44
N ILE A 27 -19.97 -37.16 8.83
CA ILE A 27 -19.21 -36.20 8.05
C ILE A 27 -17.76 -36.72 8.01
N VAL A 28 -17.36 -37.27 6.86
CA VAL A 28 -15.95 -37.50 6.54
C VAL A 28 -15.39 -36.14 6.11
N LEU A 29 -14.55 -35.57 6.97
CA LEU A 29 -13.69 -34.45 6.65
C LEU A 29 -12.78 -34.85 5.48
N MET A 30 -13.12 -34.38 4.28
CA MET A 30 -12.21 -34.42 3.14
C MET A 30 -11.02 -33.50 3.44
N THR A 31 -9.85 -34.10 3.63
CA THR A 31 -8.57 -33.42 3.52
C THR A 31 -8.40 -32.90 2.09
N PRO A 32 -8.10 -31.61 1.85
CA PRO A 32 -7.82 -31.14 0.51
C PRO A 32 -6.46 -31.69 0.06
N LEU A 33 -6.45 -32.38 -1.07
CA LEU A 33 -5.24 -32.70 -1.83
C LEU A 33 -4.63 -31.38 -2.35
N PRO A 34 -3.29 -31.19 -2.33
CA PRO A 34 -2.67 -30.01 -2.92
C PRO A 34 -2.84 -30.07 -4.45
N GLY A 35 -3.70 -29.19 -4.97
CA GLY A 35 -3.88 -28.97 -6.39
C GLY A 35 -2.68 -28.24 -6.99
N GLY A 36 -1.64 -28.99 -7.34
CA GLY A 36 -0.63 -28.53 -8.29
C GLY A 36 -1.09 -28.81 -9.71
N LEU A 37 -0.83 -27.85 -10.62
CA LEU A 37 -1.06 -27.87 -12.08
C LEU A 37 -2.36 -27.21 -12.58
N PHE A 38 -2.54 -25.92 -12.32
CA PHE A 38 -2.92 -24.94 -13.36
C PHE A 38 -2.29 -23.58 -13.03
N GLY A 39 -1.66 -22.98 -14.04
CA GLY A 39 -0.76 -21.83 -13.90
C GLY A 39 -1.43 -20.52 -13.52
N GLY A 40 -0.62 -19.66 -12.91
CA GLY A 40 -0.97 -18.30 -12.51
C GLY A 40 -0.45 -18.02 -11.11
N GLY A 41 0.88 -17.97 -10.94
CA GLY A 41 1.49 -17.51 -9.70
C GLY A 41 1.17 -16.03 -9.48
N GLY A 42 0.05 -15.76 -8.80
CA GLY A 42 -0.08 -14.53 -8.05
C GLY A 42 0.82 -14.67 -6.84
N ALA A 43 1.88 -13.87 -6.76
CA ALA A 43 2.63 -13.75 -5.52
C ALA A 43 1.62 -13.41 -4.40
N GLU A 44 1.60 -14.21 -3.34
CA GLU A 44 0.83 -13.89 -2.13
C GLU A 44 1.41 -12.59 -1.58
N CYS A 45 0.72 -11.49 -1.84
CA CYS A 45 1.16 -10.14 -1.47
C CYS A 45 0.88 -9.83 0.01
N GLU A 46 0.45 -10.80 0.81
CA GLU A 46 0.35 -10.65 2.26
C GLU A 46 1.73 -10.89 2.87
N VAL A 47 2.60 -9.88 2.78
CA VAL A 47 3.75 -9.85 3.68
C VAL A 47 3.21 -9.47 5.05
N ASP A 48 3.20 -10.42 5.98
CA ASP A 48 2.89 -10.17 7.39
C ASP A 48 3.99 -9.29 8.00
N VAL A 49 3.83 -7.99 7.79
CA VAL A 49 4.66 -6.91 8.33
C VAL A 49 4.16 -6.46 9.72
N GLY A 50 3.15 -7.14 10.26
CA GLY A 50 2.39 -6.70 11.43
C GLY A 50 2.64 -7.53 12.68
N ASP A 51 2.92 -8.82 12.52
CA ASP A 51 2.97 -9.73 13.67
C ASP A 51 4.21 -9.55 14.55
N LEU A 52 3.93 -9.63 15.85
CA LEU A 52 4.85 -9.36 16.94
C LEU A 52 5.63 -10.64 17.30
N SER A 53 6.95 -10.63 17.12
CA SER A 53 7.82 -11.73 17.57
C SER A 53 7.86 -11.87 19.10
N GLU A 54 8.29 -13.03 19.60
CA GLU A 54 8.57 -13.21 21.03
C GLU A 54 9.68 -12.27 21.51
N THR A 55 10.73 -12.06 20.72
CA THR A 55 11.80 -11.10 21.03
C THR A 55 11.26 -9.69 21.25
N ALA A 56 10.31 -9.25 20.42
CA ALA A 56 9.67 -7.95 20.61
C ALA A 56 8.82 -7.87 21.88
N LYS A 57 8.12 -8.96 22.25
CA LYS A 57 7.31 -9.02 23.50
C LYS A 57 8.19 -8.93 24.74
N GLU A 58 9.36 -9.54 24.72
CA GLU A 58 10.30 -9.57 25.84
C GLU A 58 11.11 -8.27 25.97
N ASP A 59 11.53 -7.69 24.84
CA ASP A 59 12.46 -6.56 24.83
C ASP A 59 11.75 -5.20 24.96
N ILE A 60 10.58 -5.02 24.34
CA ILE A 60 9.92 -3.72 24.25
C ILE A 60 8.98 -3.53 25.46
N PRO A 61 9.09 -2.42 26.22
CA PRO A 61 8.12 -2.12 27.27
C PRO A 61 6.69 -2.05 26.69
N PRO A 62 5.67 -2.64 27.35
CA PRO A 62 4.31 -2.68 26.82
C PRO A 62 3.74 -1.29 26.47
N GLU A 63 4.06 -0.27 27.26
CA GLU A 63 3.65 1.12 27.04
C GLU A 63 4.30 1.72 25.78
N TYR A 64 5.58 1.45 25.55
CA TYR A 64 6.28 1.86 24.33
C TYR A 64 5.76 1.11 23.10
N LEU A 65 5.51 -0.20 23.23
CA LEU A 65 4.96 -1.02 22.16
C LEU A 65 3.58 -0.49 21.70
N ALA A 66 2.72 -0.13 22.65
CA ALA A 66 1.43 0.47 22.36
C ALA A 66 1.58 1.79 21.58
N LEU A 67 2.51 2.66 21.97
CA LEU A 67 2.79 3.92 21.28
C LEU A 67 3.39 3.71 19.89
N TYR A 68 4.33 2.78 19.71
CA TYR A 68 4.90 2.45 18.40
C TYR A 68 3.83 1.96 17.43
N LYS A 69 2.92 1.09 17.89
CA LYS A 69 1.80 0.60 17.07
C LYS A 69 0.80 1.72 16.75
N LYS A 70 0.37 2.50 17.76
CA LYS A 70 -0.57 3.63 17.60
C LYS A 70 -0.06 4.63 16.57
N HIS A 71 1.14 5.18 16.79
CA HIS A 71 1.66 6.25 15.96
C HIS A 71 2.23 5.75 14.64
N GLY A 72 2.80 4.55 14.60
CA GLY A 72 3.21 3.89 13.36
C GLY A 72 2.03 3.72 12.41
N ALA A 73 0.92 3.14 12.88
CA ALA A 73 -0.30 2.98 12.07
C ALA A 73 -0.88 4.33 11.63
N ALA A 74 -0.99 5.30 12.55
CA ALA A 74 -1.56 6.62 12.25
C ALA A 74 -0.77 7.39 11.18
N ILE A 75 0.55 7.27 11.16
CA ILE A 75 1.42 7.98 10.22
C ILE A 75 1.74 7.15 8.96
N GLY A 76 1.49 5.83 9.00
CA GLY A 76 1.85 4.90 7.94
C GLY A 76 3.35 4.65 7.88
N VAL A 77 3.94 4.33 9.04
CA VAL A 77 5.31 3.84 9.25
C VAL A 77 5.24 2.53 10.02
N GLN A 78 6.04 1.55 9.63
CA GLN A 78 6.02 0.23 10.27
C GLN A 78 6.41 0.32 11.75
N TRP A 79 5.61 -0.28 12.63
CA TRP A 79 5.78 -0.17 14.08
C TRP A 79 7.13 -0.74 14.54
N ASN A 80 7.60 -1.83 13.92
CA ASN A 80 8.87 -2.49 14.24
C ASN A 80 10.08 -1.63 13.85
N VAL A 81 9.99 -0.87 12.75
CA VAL A 81 11.02 0.12 12.38
C VAL A 81 11.08 1.25 13.39
N LEU A 82 9.92 1.78 13.80
CA LEU A 82 9.85 2.85 14.80
C LEU A 82 10.36 2.38 16.17
N ALA A 83 10.00 1.15 16.57
CA ALA A 83 10.51 0.51 17.77
C ALA A 83 12.02 0.29 17.71
N ALA A 84 12.55 -0.13 16.55
CA ALA A 84 13.98 -0.32 16.36
C ALA A 84 14.79 0.97 16.47
N VAL A 85 14.26 2.10 15.99
CA VAL A 85 14.84 3.42 16.25
C VAL A 85 14.88 3.68 17.76
N GLY A 86 13.75 3.52 18.46
CA GLY A 86 13.72 3.76 19.92
C GLY A 86 14.63 2.81 20.71
N LYS A 87 14.78 1.55 20.27
CA LYS A 87 15.76 0.60 20.81
C LYS A 87 17.18 1.13 20.63
N ARG A 88 17.51 1.55 19.41
CA ARG A 88 18.86 2.00 19.05
C ARG A 88 19.24 3.30 19.74
N GLU A 89 18.30 4.23 19.89
CA GLU A 89 18.56 5.52 20.50
C GLU A 89 18.80 5.40 22.01
N THR A 90 17.91 4.71 22.73
CA THR A 90 17.92 4.77 24.20
C THR A 90 17.42 3.52 24.89
N ASP A 91 17.37 2.38 24.20
CA ASP A 91 16.76 1.16 24.73
C ASP A 91 15.30 1.40 25.17
N HIS A 92 14.51 2.02 24.29
CA HIS A 92 13.11 2.42 24.55
C HIS A 92 12.98 3.33 25.79
N GLY A 93 13.86 4.33 25.92
CA GLY A 93 13.86 5.28 27.02
C GLY A 93 14.44 4.76 28.34
N ARG A 94 14.89 3.49 28.41
CA ARG A 94 15.45 2.89 29.64
C ARG A 94 16.88 3.31 29.92
N SER A 95 17.61 3.77 28.90
CA SER A 95 18.99 4.22 29.03
C SER A 95 19.13 5.40 30.00
N ASP A 96 20.19 5.36 30.82
CA ASP A 96 20.58 6.45 31.73
C ASP A 96 21.61 7.41 31.10
N LEU A 97 21.85 7.31 29.79
CA LEU A 97 22.75 8.21 29.09
C LEU A 97 22.24 9.66 29.11
N PRO A 98 23.14 10.66 28.99
CA PRO A 98 22.76 12.06 28.96
C PRO A 98 21.69 12.36 27.89
N GLY A 99 20.77 13.28 28.20
CA GLY A 99 19.73 13.73 27.29
C GLY A 99 18.48 12.84 27.22
N VAL A 100 18.50 11.62 27.76
CA VAL A 100 17.33 10.71 27.63
C VAL A 100 16.15 11.19 28.48
N LYS A 101 16.38 11.49 29.76
CA LYS A 101 15.34 11.87 30.74
C LYS A 101 15.27 13.38 31.01
N SER A 102 16.36 14.09 30.76
CA SER A 102 16.48 15.54 30.92
C SER A 102 17.75 16.06 30.25
N GLY A 103 17.78 17.37 29.99
CA GLY A 103 18.89 18.04 29.31
C GLY A 103 19.13 17.52 27.90
N THR A 104 20.32 17.78 27.37
CA THR A 104 20.75 17.21 26.09
C THR A 104 22.05 16.44 26.27
N ASN A 105 22.31 15.50 25.36
CA ASN A 105 23.66 14.96 25.20
C ASN A 105 24.61 16.00 24.54
N GLU A 106 25.86 15.62 24.29
CA GLU A 106 26.88 16.49 23.69
C GLU A 106 26.53 16.97 22.27
N ALA A 107 25.70 16.21 21.54
CA ALA A 107 25.22 16.59 20.22
C ALA A 107 23.99 17.52 20.28
N GLY A 108 23.43 17.77 21.47
CA GLY A 108 22.18 18.54 21.62
C GLY A 108 20.92 17.71 21.42
N ALA A 109 21.00 16.38 21.50
CA ALA A 109 19.86 15.48 21.41
C ALA A 109 19.20 15.21 22.76
N ALA A 110 17.87 15.10 22.75
CA ALA A 110 17.03 14.93 23.94
C ALA A 110 15.91 13.90 23.73
N GLY A 111 15.42 13.36 24.84
CA GLY A 111 14.28 12.45 24.89
C GLY A 111 14.60 10.99 24.56
N PRO A 112 13.61 10.10 24.68
CA PRO A 112 13.78 8.67 24.40
C PRO A 112 14.05 8.38 22.92
N MET A 113 13.72 9.31 22.02
CA MET A 113 14.02 9.20 20.59
C MET A 113 15.22 10.07 20.17
N GLN A 114 15.94 10.69 21.11
CA GLN A 114 17.17 11.47 20.87
C GLN A 114 17.06 12.51 19.74
N PHE A 115 15.98 13.30 19.75
CA PHE A 115 15.85 14.41 18.82
C PHE A 115 16.85 15.50 19.12
N LEU A 116 17.59 15.96 18.10
CA LEU A 116 18.27 17.25 18.18
C LEU A 116 17.24 18.33 18.46
N ILE A 117 17.44 19.15 19.50
CA ILE A 117 16.47 20.20 19.88
C ILE A 117 16.18 21.14 18.70
N GLY A 118 17.18 21.42 17.85
CA GLY A 118 16.98 22.20 16.63
C GLY A 118 16.01 21.57 15.62
N THR A 119 16.01 20.23 15.51
CA THR A 119 15.06 19.51 14.63
C THR A 119 13.70 19.31 15.27
N TRP A 120 13.63 19.21 16.60
CA TRP A 120 12.38 19.11 17.34
C TRP A 120 11.55 20.40 17.19
N GLY A 121 12.18 21.56 17.38
CA GLY A 121 11.50 22.86 17.25
C GLY A 121 12.19 24.00 18.01
N GLY A 122 13.44 23.81 18.42
CA GLY A 122 14.25 24.79 19.14
C GLY A 122 14.09 24.76 20.67
N LYS A 123 13.07 24.09 21.21
CA LYS A 123 12.83 23.95 22.66
C LYS A 123 12.35 22.54 22.99
N ALA A 124 12.76 21.99 24.13
CA ALA A 124 12.34 20.65 24.54
C ALA A 124 10.81 20.53 24.73
N ARG A 125 10.16 21.58 25.24
CA ARG A 125 8.72 21.67 25.45
C ARG A 125 8.13 22.84 24.64
N ILE A 126 7.09 22.58 23.86
CA ILE A 126 6.44 23.54 22.97
C ILE A 126 4.93 23.41 23.11
N GLU A 127 4.22 24.50 23.39
CA GLU A 127 2.75 24.52 23.40
C GLU A 127 2.20 24.36 21.97
N ILE A 128 1.14 23.56 21.80
CA ILE A 128 0.50 23.28 20.53
C ILE A 128 -0.92 23.88 20.54
N PRO A 129 -1.34 24.63 19.49
CA PRO A 129 -0.63 24.86 18.23
C PRO A 129 0.52 25.87 18.32
N SER A 130 1.59 25.62 17.56
CA SER A 130 2.74 26.52 17.39
C SER A 130 3.11 26.66 15.91
N GLU A 131 3.50 27.86 15.50
CA GLU A 131 4.02 28.13 14.15
C GLU A 131 5.42 27.53 13.92
N PHE A 132 6.17 27.28 14.99
CA PHE A 132 7.52 26.73 14.96
C PHE A 132 7.58 25.46 15.80
N ASN A 133 7.44 24.32 15.14
CA ASN A 133 7.35 23.03 15.83
C ASN A 133 8.14 21.90 15.16
N GLY A 134 9.03 22.17 14.19
CA GLY A 134 9.93 21.15 13.61
C GLY A 134 9.27 19.77 13.41
N TYR A 135 9.67 18.80 14.25
CA TYR A 135 9.00 17.50 14.42
C TYR A 135 8.26 17.34 15.75
N ALA A 136 8.30 18.34 16.63
CA ALA A 136 7.53 18.41 17.86
C ALA A 136 6.05 18.10 17.60
N SER A 137 5.53 17.16 18.37
CA SER A 137 4.22 16.57 18.20
C SER A 137 3.60 16.31 19.56
N ASP A 138 2.31 16.59 19.68
CA ASP A 138 1.49 16.29 20.84
C ASP A 138 0.79 14.94 20.60
N GLY A 139 1.36 13.87 21.17
CA GLY A 139 1.00 12.47 20.92
C GLY A 139 -0.01 11.91 21.93
N ASP A 140 -0.10 12.53 23.11
CA ASP A 140 -1.08 12.24 24.15
C ASP A 140 -2.21 13.28 24.25
N GLU A 141 -2.18 14.31 23.40
CA GLU A 141 -3.23 15.32 23.23
C GLU A 141 -3.39 16.23 24.47
N ASP A 142 -2.30 16.50 25.19
CA ASP A 142 -2.28 17.36 26.38
C ASP A 142 -2.06 18.86 26.06
N GLY A 143 -1.82 19.19 24.79
CA GLY A 143 -1.55 20.54 24.30
C GLY A 143 -0.08 20.95 24.36
N ILE A 144 0.83 20.05 24.75
CA ILE A 144 2.26 20.31 24.87
C ILE A 144 3.04 19.22 24.14
N ALA A 145 3.86 19.61 23.17
CA ALA A 145 4.86 18.73 22.60
C ALA A 145 6.14 18.74 23.47
N ASP A 146 6.31 17.74 24.31
CA ASP A 146 7.48 17.50 25.15
C ASP A 146 8.38 16.39 24.57
N VAL A 147 9.61 16.73 24.21
CA VAL A 147 10.60 15.78 23.70
C VAL A 147 10.88 14.61 24.66
N TYR A 148 10.66 14.78 25.97
CA TYR A 148 10.84 13.71 26.96
C TYR A 148 9.59 12.85 27.17
N ASN A 149 8.43 13.29 26.70
CA ASN A 149 7.22 12.47 26.72
C ASN A 149 7.33 11.38 25.64
N PRO A 150 7.21 10.09 25.98
CA PRO A 150 7.32 9.01 25.00
C PRO A 150 6.29 9.11 23.86
N ALA A 151 5.04 9.51 24.14
CA ALA A 151 4.00 9.61 23.11
C ALA A 151 4.36 10.66 22.05
N ASP A 152 4.79 11.83 22.52
CA ASP A 152 5.22 12.96 21.70
C ASP A 152 6.45 12.61 20.86
N ALA A 153 7.49 12.11 21.51
CA ALA A 153 8.75 11.77 20.87
C ALA A 153 8.56 10.68 19.81
N ILE A 154 7.76 9.65 20.09
CA ILE A 154 7.48 8.56 19.15
C ILE A 154 6.64 9.06 17.97
N LEU A 155 5.64 9.91 18.20
CA LEU A 155 4.87 10.54 17.11
C LEU A 155 5.76 11.44 16.23
N GLY A 156 6.65 12.23 16.84
CA GLY A 156 7.62 13.04 16.12
C GLY A 156 8.55 12.18 15.27
N ALA A 157 9.04 11.05 15.81
CA ALA A 157 9.90 10.12 15.08
C ALA A 157 9.17 9.45 13.91
N ALA A 158 7.91 9.05 14.09
CA ALA A 158 7.08 8.53 13.01
C ALA A 158 6.93 9.57 11.87
N LYS A 159 6.61 10.82 12.20
CA LYS A 159 6.53 11.92 11.21
C LYS A 159 7.86 12.18 10.52
N MET A 160 8.97 12.12 11.25
CA MET A 160 10.31 12.28 10.69
C MET A 160 10.64 11.17 9.69
N LEU A 161 10.43 9.90 10.05
CA LEU A 161 10.66 8.77 9.14
C LEU A 161 9.76 8.88 7.91
N LYS A 162 8.47 9.19 8.09
CA LYS A 162 7.51 9.34 6.99
C LYS A 162 7.92 10.42 6.00
N ARG A 163 8.27 11.60 6.52
CA ARG A 163 8.70 12.74 5.69
C ARG A 163 9.97 12.45 4.91
N ASN A 164 10.81 11.52 5.38
CA ASN A 164 12.11 11.22 4.80
C ASN A 164 12.16 9.93 3.97
N GLY A 165 11.03 9.23 3.80
CA GLY A 165 10.91 8.13 2.83
C GLY A 165 10.20 6.89 3.33
N ALA A 166 9.94 6.75 4.64
CA ALA A 166 9.29 5.54 5.14
C ALA A 166 7.80 5.46 4.71
N PRO A 167 7.27 4.27 4.40
CA PRO A 167 7.94 2.97 4.43
C PRO A 167 8.57 2.56 3.08
N ASP A 168 8.53 3.45 2.08
CA ASP A 168 8.97 3.18 0.70
C ASP A 168 10.49 3.07 0.57
N ASP A 169 11.23 3.92 1.26
CA ASP A 169 12.70 3.94 1.30
C ASP A 169 13.17 4.08 2.75
N LEU A 170 13.10 2.96 3.48
CA LEU A 170 13.50 2.90 4.88
C LEU A 170 14.97 3.26 5.07
N ARG A 171 15.85 2.81 4.16
CA ARG A 171 17.28 3.11 4.26
C ARG A 171 17.52 4.62 4.23
N LYS A 172 16.90 5.34 3.29
CA LYS A 172 16.99 6.81 3.23
C LYS A 172 16.34 7.46 4.44
N ALA A 173 15.14 7.02 4.84
CA ALA A 173 14.42 7.61 5.96
C ALA A 173 15.22 7.53 7.27
N ILE A 174 15.77 6.35 7.55
CA ILE A 174 16.60 6.08 8.73
C ILE A 174 17.96 6.80 8.58
N PHE A 175 18.54 6.86 7.38
CA PHE A 175 19.78 7.60 7.14
C PHE A 175 19.60 9.08 7.45
N VAL A 176 18.47 9.71 7.10
CA VAL A 176 18.24 11.12 7.42
C VAL A 176 18.16 11.36 8.94
N TYR A 177 17.71 10.35 9.70
CA TYR A 177 17.60 10.40 11.16
C TYR A 177 18.96 10.60 11.84
N ASN A 178 19.96 9.79 11.52
CA ASN A 178 21.26 9.80 12.21
C ASN A 178 22.48 10.14 11.31
N ARG A 179 22.34 10.07 9.98
CA ARG A 179 23.38 10.29 8.95
C ARG A 179 24.52 9.27 8.94
N ALA A 180 24.30 8.08 9.48
CA ALA A 180 25.26 6.98 9.46
C ALA A 180 24.67 5.72 8.84
N THR A 181 25.38 5.12 7.88
CA THR A 181 24.95 3.86 7.24
C THR A 181 24.95 2.69 8.22
N TRP A 182 25.94 2.63 9.13
CA TRP A 182 25.98 1.61 10.19
C TRP A 182 24.76 1.67 11.11
N TYR A 183 24.21 2.88 11.34
CA TYR A 183 23.01 3.07 12.15
C TYR A 183 21.79 2.51 11.41
N VAL A 184 21.69 2.78 10.10
CA VAL A 184 20.63 2.23 9.24
C VAL A 184 20.62 0.71 9.30
N ASP A 185 21.80 0.09 9.14
CA ASP A 185 21.92 -1.37 9.14
C ASP A 185 21.47 -1.97 10.48
N GLN A 186 21.87 -1.37 11.60
CA GLN A 186 21.47 -1.83 12.93
C GLN A 186 19.98 -1.65 13.22
N VAL A 187 19.39 -0.52 12.80
CA VAL A 187 17.95 -0.31 12.96
C VAL A 187 17.16 -1.34 12.14
N LEU A 188 17.57 -1.60 10.90
CA LEU A 188 16.89 -2.61 10.07
C LEU A 188 17.08 -4.03 10.63
N GLU A 189 18.24 -4.36 11.18
CA GLU A 189 18.47 -5.64 11.86
C GLU A 189 17.60 -5.81 13.11
N ILE A 190 17.46 -4.77 13.93
CA ILE A 190 16.56 -4.80 15.09
C ILE A 190 15.10 -4.90 14.63
N ALA A 191 14.69 -4.14 13.62
CA ALA A 191 13.33 -4.16 13.10
C ALA A 191 12.94 -5.53 12.53
N ALA A 192 13.89 -6.20 11.85
CA ALA A 192 13.74 -7.57 11.37
C ALA A 192 13.52 -8.54 12.54
N ARG A 193 14.33 -8.46 13.60
CA ARG A 193 14.17 -9.29 14.80
C ARG A 193 12.85 -9.07 15.53
N TYR A 194 12.28 -7.86 15.46
CA TYR A 194 11.00 -7.57 16.08
C TYR A 194 9.80 -8.09 15.27
N ALA A 195 9.92 -8.23 13.96
CA ALA A 195 8.89 -8.83 13.13
C ALA A 195 8.85 -10.35 13.31
N ALA A 196 7.65 -10.93 13.43
CA ALA A 196 7.49 -12.39 13.50
C ALA A 196 8.03 -13.11 12.24
N SER A 197 7.96 -12.45 11.08
CA SER A 197 8.50 -12.92 9.81
C SER A 197 10.03 -12.90 9.74
N GLY A 198 10.72 -12.18 10.64
CA GLY A 198 12.16 -11.99 10.58
C GLY A 198 12.63 -11.04 9.48
N GLU A 199 11.70 -10.39 8.77
CA GLU A 199 11.99 -9.48 7.67
C GLU A 199 11.38 -8.09 7.91
N VAL A 200 12.04 -7.05 7.40
CA VAL A 200 11.45 -5.71 7.32
C VAL A 200 10.82 -5.57 5.94
N GLY A 201 9.60 -6.10 5.79
CA GLY A 201 8.88 -6.03 4.51
C GLY A 201 8.48 -4.60 4.14
N ILE A 202 8.54 -4.27 2.86
CA ILE A 202 7.87 -3.06 2.34
C ILE A 202 6.36 -3.37 2.35
N PRO A 203 5.47 -2.48 2.85
CA PRO A 203 4.04 -2.73 2.80
C PRO A 203 3.58 -3.11 1.38
N PRO A 204 2.64 -4.05 1.20
CA PRO A 204 2.28 -4.58 -0.11
C PRO A 204 1.85 -3.51 -1.13
N GLU A 205 1.24 -2.42 -0.67
CA GLU A 205 0.89 -1.26 -1.50
C GLU A 205 2.09 -0.55 -2.15
N ASN A 206 3.28 -0.79 -1.61
CA ASN A 206 4.55 -0.15 -1.96
C ASN A 206 5.57 -1.14 -2.53
N ASN A 207 5.28 -2.45 -2.51
CA ASN A 207 6.17 -3.47 -3.04
C ASN A 207 5.99 -3.56 -4.58
N PRO A 208 7.03 -3.31 -5.40
CA PRO A 208 6.95 -3.43 -6.86
C PRO A 208 6.69 -4.87 -7.32
N ASP A 209 7.04 -5.88 -6.52
CA ASP A 209 6.74 -7.29 -6.81
C ASP A 209 5.24 -7.62 -6.55
N CYS A 210 4.53 -6.73 -5.85
CA CYS A 210 3.08 -6.78 -5.67
C CYS A 210 2.31 -6.05 -6.81
N ASP A 211 3.01 -5.71 -7.90
CA ASP A 211 2.38 -5.26 -9.13
C ASP A 211 1.58 -6.40 -9.75
N PHE A 212 0.28 -6.35 -9.50
CA PHE A 212 -0.70 -7.10 -10.28
C PHE A 212 -0.55 -6.71 -11.75
N ALA A 213 -0.73 -7.67 -12.66
CA ALA A 213 -0.76 -7.39 -14.08
C ALA A 213 -1.87 -6.36 -14.37
N VAL A 214 -1.48 -5.14 -14.72
CA VAL A 214 -2.40 -4.07 -15.09
C VAL A 214 -3.04 -4.45 -16.42
N GLN A 215 -4.33 -4.80 -16.39
CA GLN A 215 -5.07 -5.14 -17.60
C GLN A 215 -5.54 -3.86 -18.30
N ALA A 216 -4.66 -3.30 -19.13
CA ALA A 216 -4.97 -2.10 -19.90
C ALA A 216 -5.97 -2.42 -21.04
N PRO A 217 -7.07 -1.66 -21.19
CA PRO A 217 -8.08 -1.89 -22.23
C PRO A 217 -7.60 -1.52 -23.64
N SER A 218 -6.46 -0.82 -23.78
CA SER A 218 -5.84 -0.52 -25.08
C SER A 218 -4.34 -0.28 -24.94
N SER A 219 -3.61 -0.33 -26.06
CA SER A 219 -2.17 -0.01 -26.11
C SER A 219 -1.85 1.44 -25.72
N VAL A 220 -2.77 2.37 -25.99
CA VAL A 220 -2.66 3.76 -25.55
C VAL A 220 -2.73 3.84 -24.04
N VAL A 221 -3.70 3.15 -23.42
CA VAL A 221 -3.82 3.10 -21.96
C VAL A 221 -2.62 2.43 -21.33
N ALA A 222 -2.11 1.34 -21.91
CA ALA A 222 -0.87 0.70 -21.46
C ALA A 222 0.28 1.71 -21.43
N LYS A 223 0.50 2.47 -22.52
CA LYS A 223 1.58 3.48 -22.59
C LYS A 223 1.43 4.62 -21.58
N ILE A 224 0.20 5.02 -21.26
CA ILE A 224 -0.10 6.01 -20.22
C ILE A 224 0.26 5.43 -18.85
N LEU A 225 -0.22 4.23 -18.54
CA LEU A 225 0.00 3.57 -17.25
C LEU A 225 1.48 3.23 -17.04
N ASP A 226 2.17 2.72 -18.05
CA ASP A 226 3.61 2.43 -18.00
C ASP A 226 4.42 3.66 -17.60
N TYR A 227 4.11 4.82 -18.20
CA TYR A 227 4.77 6.06 -17.82
C TYR A 227 4.47 6.43 -16.37
N ALA A 228 3.21 6.39 -15.94
CA ALA A 228 2.85 6.75 -14.57
C ALA A 228 3.52 5.81 -13.55
N LEU A 229 3.45 4.50 -13.77
CA LEU A 229 4.03 3.46 -12.91
C LEU A 229 5.55 3.58 -12.81
N ALA A 230 6.22 4.00 -13.88
CA ALA A 230 7.66 4.29 -13.87
C ALA A 230 8.05 5.48 -12.99
N GLN A 231 7.10 6.28 -12.50
CA GLN A 231 7.37 7.41 -11.61
C GLN A 231 7.25 7.06 -10.12
N ARG A 232 6.91 5.81 -9.78
CA ARG A 232 6.84 5.38 -8.38
C ARG A 232 8.16 5.59 -7.66
N GLY A 233 8.08 5.88 -6.36
CA GLY A 233 9.24 6.23 -5.53
C GLY A 233 9.70 7.69 -5.67
N LYS A 234 9.30 8.40 -6.72
CA LYS A 234 9.65 9.83 -6.87
C LYS A 234 8.84 10.71 -5.91
N PRO A 235 9.41 11.82 -5.41
CA PRO A 235 8.73 12.69 -4.46
C PRO A 235 7.56 13.47 -5.08
N TYR A 236 6.61 13.82 -4.22
CA TYR A 236 5.62 14.85 -4.52
C TYR A 236 6.28 16.24 -4.52
N ARG A 237 5.95 17.07 -5.51
CA ARG A 237 6.28 18.50 -5.52
C ARG A 237 5.12 19.29 -6.14
N TRP A 238 4.56 20.23 -5.38
CA TRP A 238 3.51 21.13 -5.88
C TRP A 238 3.93 21.84 -7.17
N GLY A 239 3.11 21.76 -8.20
CA GLY A 239 3.38 22.27 -9.55
C GLY A 239 4.27 21.35 -10.42
N GLY A 240 4.79 20.24 -9.87
CA GLY A 240 5.77 19.38 -10.53
C GLY A 240 5.23 18.59 -11.73
N THR A 241 6.00 18.55 -12.81
CA THR A 241 5.75 17.77 -14.04
C THR A 241 6.96 16.92 -14.44
N GLY A 242 7.83 16.56 -13.50
CA GLY A 242 9.02 15.77 -13.74
C GLY A 242 10.26 16.57 -14.17
N PRO A 243 11.38 15.86 -14.45
CA PRO A 243 11.51 14.41 -14.33
C PRO A 243 11.71 13.90 -12.89
N ASP A 244 12.14 14.77 -11.96
CA ASP A 244 12.56 14.34 -10.62
C ASP A 244 11.43 14.29 -9.59
N ALA A 245 10.33 15.02 -9.83
CA ALA A 245 9.20 15.11 -8.91
C ALA A 245 7.92 15.51 -9.66
N TYR A 246 6.75 15.08 -9.17
CA TYR A 246 5.45 15.36 -9.78
C TYR A 246 4.44 15.81 -8.73
N ASP A 247 3.39 16.53 -9.12
CA ASP A 247 2.16 16.64 -8.33
C ASP A 247 1.06 15.71 -8.87
N CYS A 248 -0.10 15.73 -8.21
CA CYS A 248 -1.23 14.84 -8.47
C CYS A 248 -1.70 14.85 -9.92
N SER A 249 -1.96 16.03 -10.49
CA SER A 249 -2.37 16.17 -11.88
C SER A 249 -1.19 16.15 -12.86
N GLY A 250 0.02 16.43 -12.38
CA GLY A 250 1.26 16.51 -13.16
C GLY A 250 1.77 15.16 -13.63
N ILE A 251 1.68 14.12 -12.80
CA ILE A 251 2.01 12.74 -13.24
C ILE A 251 1.06 12.29 -14.36
N ILE A 252 -0.23 12.57 -14.23
CA ILE A 252 -1.27 12.23 -15.23
C ILE A 252 -1.05 13.03 -16.52
N TYR A 253 -0.84 14.34 -16.39
CA TYR A 253 -0.53 15.23 -17.51
C TYR A 253 0.65 14.70 -18.33
N MET A 254 1.74 14.32 -17.66
CA MET A 254 2.93 13.80 -18.33
C MET A 254 2.75 12.39 -18.90
N ALA A 255 1.94 11.54 -18.26
CA ALA A 255 1.59 10.21 -18.78
C ALA A 255 0.85 10.29 -20.11
N TYR A 256 -0.15 11.18 -20.22
CA TYR A 256 -0.84 11.44 -21.49
C TYR A 256 0.12 12.04 -22.54
N ARG A 257 0.99 12.98 -22.14
CA ARG A 257 2.01 13.56 -23.04
C ARG A 257 2.98 12.52 -23.58
N ASN A 258 3.40 11.56 -22.76
CA ASN A 258 4.24 10.45 -23.19
C ASN A 258 3.53 9.56 -24.23
N ALA A 259 2.20 9.42 -24.11
CA ALA A 259 1.37 8.74 -25.10
C ALA A 259 1.08 9.59 -26.37
N GLY A 260 1.60 10.82 -26.45
CA GLY A 260 1.35 11.74 -27.56
C GLY A 260 0.02 12.49 -27.47
N LEU A 261 -0.61 12.49 -26.29
CA LEU A 261 -1.90 13.12 -26.03
C LEU A 261 -1.74 14.34 -25.10
N SER A 262 -2.62 15.30 -25.27
CA SER A 262 -2.70 16.52 -24.46
C SER A 262 -4.02 16.56 -23.74
N ILE A 263 -3.93 16.76 -22.42
CA ILE A 263 -5.04 16.97 -21.50
C ILE A 263 -4.75 18.24 -20.66
N PRO A 264 -5.73 18.80 -19.94
CA PRO A 264 -5.49 19.90 -19.03
C PRO A 264 -4.44 19.56 -17.95
N ARG A 265 -3.64 20.56 -17.57
CA ARG A 265 -2.57 20.39 -16.57
C ARG A 265 -3.09 20.21 -15.15
N THR A 266 -4.20 20.83 -14.80
CA THR A 266 -4.66 20.96 -13.41
C THR A 266 -5.74 19.97 -13.06
N THR A 267 -5.83 19.59 -11.78
CA THR A 267 -6.88 18.69 -11.25
C THR A 267 -8.29 19.16 -11.60
N PHE A 268 -8.59 20.45 -11.37
CA PHE A 268 -9.89 21.04 -11.71
C PHE A 268 -10.15 21.13 -13.22
N GLY A 269 -9.10 21.17 -14.05
CA GLY A 269 -9.23 21.11 -15.51
C GLY A 269 -9.44 19.68 -16.00
N GLN A 270 -8.78 18.69 -15.37
CA GLN A 270 -8.93 17.28 -15.70
C GLN A 270 -10.28 16.72 -15.25
N TRP A 271 -10.87 17.25 -14.18
CA TRP A 271 -12.16 16.82 -13.67
C TRP A 271 -13.27 16.84 -14.74
N PRO A 272 -13.62 17.96 -15.38
CA PRO A 272 -14.64 17.98 -16.42
C PRO A 272 -14.15 17.43 -17.77
N PHE A 273 -12.90 16.98 -17.89
CA PHE A 273 -12.29 16.64 -19.17
C PHE A 273 -12.48 15.16 -19.53
N GLY A 274 -13.65 14.86 -20.11
CA GLY A 274 -14.04 13.53 -20.53
C GLY A 274 -15.37 13.09 -19.91
N ASP A 275 -15.76 11.86 -20.19
CA ASP A 275 -17.04 11.32 -19.72
C ASP A 275 -17.00 11.04 -18.22
N LYS A 276 -18.13 11.26 -17.55
CA LYS A 276 -18.32 10.86 -16.15
C LYS A 276 -18.64 9.38 -16.10
N ILE A 277 -17.99 8.70 -15.16
CA ILE A 277 -18.12 7.25 -14.99
C ILE A 277 -18.82 6.98 -13.66
N ASP A 278 -19.79 6.07 -13.69
CA ASP A 278 -20.47 5.62 -12.49
C ASP A 278 -19.53 4.74 -11.64
N ALA A 279 -19.70 4.80 -10.32
CA ALA A 279 -18.89 4.02 -9.40
C ALA A 279 -19.08 2.51 -9.67
N GLY A 280 -17.97 1.78 -9.85
CA GLY A 280 -17.95 0.38 -10.23
C GLY A 280 -17.75 0.12 -11.72
N GLU A 281 -17.89 1.13 -12.58
CA GLU A 281 -17.66 1.05 -14.02
C GLU A 281 -16.29 1.59 -14.45
N GLU A 282 -15.49 2.05 -13.48
CA GLU A 282 -14.15 2.52 -13.76
C GLU A 282 -13.23 1.42 -14.26
N GLN A 283 -12.33 1.77 -15.16
CA GLN A 283 -11.31 0.88 -15.71
C GLN A 283 -9.92 1.48 -15.55
N ALA A 284 -8.89 0.66 -15.79
CA ALA A 284 -7.51 1.14 -15.81
C ALA A 284 -7.36 2.31 -16.80
N GLY A 285 -6.69 3.38 -16.38
CA GLY A 285 -6.51 4.62 -17.14
C GLY A 285 -7.57 5.70 -16.89
N ASP A 286 -8.70 5.37 -16.24
CA ASP A 286 -9.66 6.36 -15.75
C ASP A 286 -9.08 7.14 -14.56
N LEU A 287 -9.68 8.30 -14.26
CA LEU A 287 -9.24 9.19 -13.20
C LEU A 287 -10.26 9.20 -12.06
N VAL A 288 -9.77 9.18 -10.82
CA VAL A 288 -10.59 9.33 -9.60
C VAL A 288 -10.22 10.62 -8.89
N PHE A 289 -11.23 11.40 -8.50
CA PHE A 289 -11.07 12.75 -7.94
C PHE A 289 -11.56 12.82 -6.50
N PHE A 290 -10.93 13.67 -5.69
CA PHE A 290 -11.25 13.82 -4.26
C PHE A 290 -11.35 15.28 -3.84
N ASN A 291 -12.24 15.54 -2.88
CA ASN A 291 -12.22 16.72 -2.02
C ASN A 291 -11.03 16.55 -1.05
N ALA A 292 -9.98 17.34 -1.26
CA ALA A 292 -8.72 17.18 -0.55
C ALA A 292 -8.08 18.54 -0.28
N GLY A 293 -8.30 19.06 0.93
CA GLY A 293 -7.73 20.31 1.40
C GLY A 293 -8.71 21.51 1.38
N PRO A 294 -8.29 22.65 1.94
CA PRO A 294 -9.12 23.85 2.03
C PRO A 294 -9.56 24.36 0.64
N GLY A 295 -10.81 24.81 0.52
CA GLY A 295 -11.35 25.40 -0.72
C GLY A 295 -11.73 24.39 -1.81
N THR A 296 -11.73 23.10 -1.50
CA THR A 296 -12.12 22.04 -2.45
C THR A 296 -13.61 21.72 -2.34
N SER A 297 -14.20 21.30 -3.46
CA SER A 297 -15.62 20.97 -3.56
C SER A 297 -15.88 19.97 -4.68
N VAL A 298 -17.13 19.50 -4.78
CA VAL A 298 -17.57 18.59 -5.84
C VAL A 298 -17.39 19.14 -7.27
N THR A 299 -17.24 20.46 -7.41
CA THR A 299 -16.94 21.12 -8.69
C THR A 299 -15.49 21.60 -8.79
N ASN A 300 -14.72 21.55 -7.71
CA ASN A 300 -13.32 21.96 -7.62
C ASN A 300 -12.52 20.94 -6.78
N PRO A 301 -12.25 19.73 -7.31
CA PRO A 301 -11.53 18.70 -6.57
C PRO A 301 -10.09 19.11 -6.28
N GLY A 302 -9.59 18.73 -5.09
CA GLY A 302 -8.24 19.04 -4.64
C GLY A 302 -7.18 18.02 -5.04
N HIS A 303 -7.61 16.80 -5.35
CA HIS A 303 -6.70 15.71 -5.66
C HIS A 303 -7.25 14.81 -6.76
N VAL A 304 -6.33 14.20 -7.51
CA VAL A 304 -6.64 13.22 -8.56
C VAL A 304 -5.63 12.08 -8.51
N GLY A 305 -6.11 10.87 -8.74
CA GLY A 305 -5.30 9.69 -9.01
C GLY A 305 -5.72 9.03 -10.33
N MET A 306 -4.83 8.21 -10.89
CA MET A 306 -5.11 7.42 -12.09
C MET A 306 -5.31 5.96 -11.70
N ILE A 307 -6.42 5.38 -12.13
CA ILE A 307 -6.84 4.03 -11.77
C ILE A 307 -5.95 3.03 -12.51
N VAL A 308 -5.38 2.10 -11.76
CA VAL A 308 -4.50 1.02 -12.27
C VAL A 308 -5.24 -0.32 -12.29
N SER A 309 -6.22 -0.49 -11.40
CA SER A 309 -7.19 -1.59 -11.37
C SER A 309 -8.38 -1.18 -10.49
N PRO A 310 -9.51 -1.91 -10.52
CA PRO A 310 -10.63 -1.63 -9.62
C PRO A 310 -10.18 -1.50 -8.15
N GLY A 311 -10.47 -0.35 -7.55
CA GLY A 311 -10.12 0.00 -6.18
C GLY A 311 -8.68 0.48 -5.93
N LYS A 312 -7.79 0.47 -6.94
CA LYS A 312 -6.41 0.93 -6.80
C LYS A 312 -6.06 2.03 -7.79
N MET A 313 -5.30 3.02 -7.34
CA MET A 313 -4.83 4.12 -8.17
C MET A 313 -3.35 4.40 -7.93
N ILE A 314 -2.64 4.84 -8.97
CA ILE A 314 -1.37 5.54 -8.80
C ILE A 314 -1.63 7.03 -8.52
N GLU A 315 -0.93 7.58 -7.54
CA GLU A 315 -1.08 8.98 -7.17
C GLU A 315 0.22 9.61 -6.66
N ALA A 316 0.31 10.92 -6.83
CA ALA A 316 1.23 11.79 -6.10
C ALA A 316 0.39 12.62 -5.11
N ARG A 317 0.26 12.16 -3.86
CA ARG A 317 -0.76 12.69 -2.93
C ARG A 317 -0.42 14.05 -2.32
N CYS A 318 0.70 14.14 -1.62
CA CYS A 318 1.14 15.36 -0.96
C CYS A 318 2.61 15.24 -0.50
N THR A 319 3.23 16.38 -0.15
CA THR A 319 4.63 16.45 0.30
C THR A 319 4.95 15.54 1.49
N LEU A 320 4.00 15.36 2.41
CA LEU A 320 4.17 14.55 3.63
C LEU A 320 3.54 13.16 3.54
N CYS A 321 2.88 12.85 2.41
CA CYS A 321 2.15 11.60 2.23
C CYS A 321 3.05 10.45 1.78
N GLY A 322 4.30 10.76 1.44
CA GLY A 322 5.25 9.83 0.85
C GLY A 322 5.44 10.06 -0.65
N PRO A 323 6.27 9.23 -1.30
CA PRO A 323 6.49 9.26 -2.74
C PRO A 323 5.24 8.87 -3.54
N ILE A 324 5.37 8.98 -4.86
CA ILE A 324 4.40 8.46 -5.82
C ILE A 324 4.31 6.95 -5.66
N LYS A 325 3.07 6.43 -5.58
CA LYS A 325 2.82 5.01 -5.37
C LYS A 325 1.41 4.60 -5.74
N ILE A 326 1.16 3.30 -5.74
CA ILE A 326 -0.18 2.74 -5.83
C ILE A 326 -0.80 2.75 -4.43
N THR A 327 -2.05 3.18 -4.33
CA THR A 327 -2.82 3.11 -3.09
C THR A 327 -4.23 2.60 -3.38
N THR A 328 -4.89 2.07 -2.35
CA THR A 328 -6.34 1.82 -2.42
C THR A 328 -7.11 3.14 -2.33
N TYR A 329 -8.15 3.28 -3.14
CA TYR A 329 -9.14 4.35 -2.98
C TYR A 329 -10.47 3.85 -2.40
N LYS A 330 -10.65 2.53 -2.20
CA LYS A 330 -11.92 1.94 -1.71
C LYS A 330 -12.38 2.52 -0.38
N ASP A 331 -11.44 2.71 0.54
CA ASP A 331 -11.72 3.19 1.90
C ASP A 331 -11.46 4.69 2.06
N ARG A 332 -11.14 5.39 0.97
CA ARG A 332 -10.81 6.82 1.00
C ARG A 332 -12.08 7.66 0.98
N THR A 333 -12.24 8.51 1.98
CA THR A 333 -13.35 9.46 2.04
C THR A 333 -13.18 10.61 1.04
N GLY A 334 -14.29 11.29 0.74
CA GLY A 334 -14.27 12.51 -0.06
C GLY A 334 -14.12 12.30 -1.57
N ILE A 335 -14.45 11.12 -2.11
CA ILE A 335 -14.53 10.90 -3.56
C ILE A 335 -15.56 11.87 -4.16
N VAL A 336 -15.11 12.64 -5.16
CA VAL A 336 -15.95 13.53 -5.96
C VAL A 336 -16.57 12.77 -7.14
N GLY A 337 -15.81 11.86 -7.73
CA GLY A 337 -16.27 10.97 -8.80
C GLY A 337 -15.14 10.56 -9.74
N TYR A 338 -15.54 10.01 -10.88
CA TYR A 338 -14.64 9.41 -11.85
C TYR A 338 -14.76 10.09 -13.22
N THR A 339 -13.68 10.11 -13.99
CA THR A 339 -13.69 10.67 -15.36
C THR A 339 -12.82 9.84 -16.28
N ARG A 340 -13.28 9.64 -17.52
CA ARG A 340 -12.56 8.95 -18.59
C ARG A 340 -12.11 9.95 -19.66
N PRO A 341 -10.85 10.44 -19.59
CA PRO A 341 -10.37 11.46 -20.53
C PRO A 341 -10.30 11.00 -21.98
N LEU A 342 -10.11 9.70 -22.22
CA LEU A 342 -9.99 9.15 -23.57
C LEU A 342 -11.29 9.22 -24.40
N GLN A 343 -12.43 9.48 -23.77
CA GLN A 343 -13.69 9.72 -24.48
C GLN A 343 -13.93 11.21 -24.80
N ASN A 344 -13.04 12.10 -24.37
CA ASN A 344 -13.13 13.51 -24.71
C ASN A 344 -12.96 13.70 -26.24
N PRO A 345 -13.81 14.49 -26.92
CA PRO A 345 -13.71 14.72 -28.37
C PRO A 345 -12.33 15.21 -28.85
N ASP A 346 -11.66 16.07 -28.07
CA ASP A 346 -10.33 16.58 -28.43
C ASP A 346 -9.27 15.48 -28.34
N VAL A 347 -9.42 14.55 -27.40
CA VAL A 347 -8.52 13.40 -27.27
C VAL A 347 -8.78 12.39 -28.39
N LEU A 348 -10.05 12.12 -28.71
CA LEU A 348 -10.43 11.27 -29.83
C LEU A 348 -9.87 11.79 -31.15
N GLU A 349 -9.84 13.10 -31.35
CA GLU A 349 -9.22 13.72 -32.52
C GLU A 349 -7.68 13.61 -32.53
N GLN A 350 -7.04 13.74 -31.36
CA GLN A 350 -5.60 13.51 -31.24
C GLN A 350 -5.21 12.05 -31.52
N LEU A 351 -6.02 11.09 -31.06
CA LEU A 351 -5.81 9.66 -31.28
C LEU A 351 -5.76 9.30 -32.78
N LYS A 352 -6.59 9.94 -33.62
CA LYS A 352 -6.57 9.74 -35.07
C LYS A 352 -5.25 10.18 -35.72
N ARG A 353 -4.52 11.09 -35.07
CA ARG A 353 -3.24 11.64 -35.56
C ARG A 353 -2.03 10.88 -35.04
N LEU A 354 -2.23 10.00 -34.05
CA LEU A 354 -1.15 9.13 -33.62
C LEU A 354 -0.83 8.16 -34.75
N PRO A 355 0.46 7.92 -35.05
CA PRO A 355 0.82 6.86 -35.97
C PRO A 355 0.25 5.56 -35.39
N LEU A 356 -0.67 4.92 -36.12
CA LEU A 356 -1.19 3.60 -35.77
C LEU A 356 0.02 2.72 -35.46
N ALA A 357 0.13 2.29 -34.20
CA ALA A 357 1.13 1.31 -33.83
C ALA A 357 0.91 0.10 -34.76
N ALA A 358 1.91 -0.20 -35.59
CA ALA A 358 1.90 -1.37 -36.44
C ALA A 358 1.69 -2.61 -35.56
N GLY A 359 0.48 -3.17 -35.56
CA GLY A 359 0.15 -4.28 -34.67
C GLY A 359 -1.33 -4.63 -34.50
N ALA A 360 -2.23 -4.24 -35.41
CA ALA A 360 -3.55 -4.88 -35.46
C ALA A 360 -3.44 -6.18 -36.27
N PRO A 361 -3.84 -7.36 -35.74
CA PRO A 361 -3.96 -8.54 -36.58
C PRO A 361 -4.98 -8.26 -37.67
N SER A 362 -4.56 -8.45 -38.92
CA SER A 362 -5.39 -8.31 -40.11
C SER A 362 -6.69 -9.10 -39.92
N PRO A 363 -7.88 -8.55 -40.25
CA PRO A 363 -9.09 -9.35 -40.26
C PRO A 363 -8.89 -10.46 -41.28
N VAL A 364 -8.90 -11.71 -40.80
CA VAL A 364 -8.96 -12.88 -41.66
C VAL A 364 -10.22 -12.71 -42.49
N ALA A 365 -10.04 -12.47 -43.79
CA ALA A 365 -11.11 -12.60 -44.76
C ALA A 365 -11.56 -14.07 -44.73
N MET A 366 -12.61 -14.35 -43.96
CA MET A 366 -13.42 -15.56 -44.11
C MET A 366 -14.14 -15.44 -45.45
N GLY A 367 -13.42 -15.76 -46.52
CA GLY A 367 -14.00 -16.02 -47.82
C GLY A 367 -14.99 -17.17 -47.68
N SER A 368 -16.25 -16.88 -47.98
CA SER A 368 -17.29 -17.89 -48.13
C SER A 368 -16.92 -18.81 -49.30
N LEU A 369 -16.38 -19.98 -48.99
CA LEU A 369 -16.41 -21.10 -49.92
C LEU A 369 -17.83 -21.66 -49.94
N GLY A 370 -18.65 -21.06 -50.80
CA GLY A 370 -19.91 -21.62 -51.23
C GLY A 370 -19.69 -22.92 -52.01
N ARG A 371 -20.44 -23.95 -51.61
CA ARG A 371 -20.72 -25.13 -52.43
C ARG A 371 -21.34 -24.72 -53.76
N GLY A 372 -20.84 -25.30 -54.84
CA GLY A 372 -21.50 -25.37 -56.15
C GLY A 372 -20.76 -26.39 -57.00
N GLY A 373 -21.38 -27.55 -57.22
CA GLY A 373 -20.84 -28.64 -58.01
C GLY A 373 -21.14 -28.52 -59.51
N GLU A 374 -20.68 -29.56 -60.21
CA GLU A 374 -20.95 -29.93 -61.61
C GLU A 374 -20.38 -28.97 -62.69
N SER A 375 -20.00 -29.41 -63.88
CA SER A 375 -19.58 -30.70 -64.46
C SER A 375 -19.19 -30.38 -65.92
N SER A 376 -18.48 -31.30 -66.55
CA SER A 376 -18.28 -31.41 -68.01
C SER A 376 -17.18 -30.54 -68.65
N GLY A 377 -16.44 -31.18 -69.56
CA GLY A 377 -15.60 -30.45 -70.52
C GLY A 377 -14.26 -31.09 -70.83
N ARG A 378 -14.23 -32.39 -71.15
CA ARG A 378 -13.10 -33.02 -71.86
C ARG A 378 -13.06 -32.46 -73.27
N GLN A 379 -11.94 -31.87 -73.69
CA GLN A 379 -11.45 -31.98 -75.07
C GLN A 379 -9.95 -31.67 -75.11
N ASP A 380 -9.21 -32.74 -75.39
CA ASP A 380 -7.84 -32.70 -75.88
C ASP A 380 -7.79 -31.85 -77.15
N SER A 381 -6.72 -31.06 -77.28
CA SER A 381 -6.04 -30.95 -78.56
C SER A 381 -5.53 -32.35 -78.90
N GLY A 382 -6.33 -33.00 -79.75
CA GLY A 382 -6.29 -34.37 -80.25
C GLY A 382 -7.62 -34.63 -80.91
#